data_AF-A0A1Q7ZHV6-F1
#
_entry.id   AF-A0A1Q7ZHV6-F1
#
_cell.length_a   1.000
_cell.length_b   1.000
_cell.length_c   1.000
_cell.angle_alpha   90.00
_cell.angle_beta   90.00
_cell.angle_gamma   90.00
#
_symmetry.space_group_name_H-M   'P 1'
#
loop_
_entity.id
_entity.type
_entity.pdbx_description
1 polymer ?
#
loop_
_entity_poly.entity_id
_entity_poly.type
_entity_poly.pdbx_seq_one_letter_code
_entity_poly.pdbx_strand_id
1 'polypeptide(L)'
;MNAILERLHASAARLADALAADAALLGVEVSRLPDGARLIDAGVRAPGSIEAGRLYAECCLGGLGRVGIDTAPLGHTTFLQARVAVDHPLVACMASQYAGWKIQVGKFVAMGSGPARSLAAAEPLFERYPLKSRAGAAVLLLETGVLPGPEVAGHVASRCGVAPGCVTLIAASTGSLAGCAQIAARSVETALHKLMELGFDLEAIVAGAGSCPIAPGHPDPLRAIGRTNDAVLYGARVSLWTRCEDRRIEAVIDRLPSSSSRDHGRLFYDLFREHGDFYK
;
A
#
# COMPACT_ATOMS: atom_id res chain seq x y z
N MET A 1 -0.40 -20.33 -7.78
CA MET A 1 0.39 -19.27 -7.12
C MET A 1 1.46 -18.67 -8.04
N ASN A 2 2.41 -19.45 -8.56
CA ASN A 2 3.54 -18.92 -9.37
C ASN A 2 3.12 -18.02 -10.56
N ALA A 3 2.18 -18.45 -11.40
CA ALA A 3 1.70 -17.63 -12.52
C ALA A 3 1.03 -16.30 -12.08
N ILE A 4 0.45 -16.25 -10.88
CA ILE A 4 -0.16 -15.04 -10.32
C ILE A 4 0.96 -14.08 -9.87
N LEU A 5 1.99 -14.60 -9.21
CA LEU A 5 3.17 -13.83 -8.81
C LEU A 5 3.98 -13.30 -10.01
N GLU A 6 4.08 -14.06 -11.10
CA GLU A 6 4.71 -13.56 -12.34
C GLU A 6 3.89 -12.41 -12.96
N ARG A 7 2.56 -12.56 -13.03
CA ARG A 7 1.65 -11.52 -13.52
C ARG A 7 1.66 -10.26 -12.64
N LEU A 8 1.87 -10.40 -11.33
CA LEU A 8 1.98 -9.30 -10.38
C LEU A 8 3.06 -8.29 -10.80
N HIS A 9 4.27 -8.78 -11.09
CA HIS A 9 5.40 -7.93 -11.48
C HIS A 9 5.19 -7.28 -12.84
N ALA A 10 4.78 -8.07 -13.83
CA ALA A 10 4.55 -7.56 -15.19
C ALA A 10 3.42 -6.51 -15.23
N SER A 11 2.37 -6.68 -14.41
CA SER A 11 1.25 -5.73 -14.38
C SER A 11 1.60 -4.45 -13.64
N ALA A 12 2.36 -4.53 -12.53
CA ALA A 12 2.87 -3.34 -11.87
C ALA A 12 3.82 -2.53 -12.75
N ALA A 13 4.68 -3.19 -13.53
CA ALA A 13 5.55 -2.51 -14.49
C ALA A 13 4.73 -1.73 -15.53
N ARG A 14 3.69 -2.36 -16.12
CA ARG A 14 2.78 -1.69 -17.06
C ARG A 14 2.03 -0.50 -16.44
N LEU A 15 1.60 -0.61 -15.19
CA LEU A 15 0.93 0.49 -14.48
C LEU A 15 1.92 1.63 -14.17
N ALA A 16 3.17 1.31 -13.82
CA ALA A 16 4.22 2.31 -13.68
C ALA A 16 4.57 3.00 -15.01
N ASP A 17 4.51 2.27 -16.12
CA ASP A 17 4.66 2.83 -17.47
C ASP A 17 3.50 3.76 -17.82
N ALA A 18 2.27 3.41 -17.47
CA ALA A 18 1.09 4.27 -17.65
C ALA A 18 1.21 5.57 -16.83
N LEU A 19 1.60 5.49 -15.55
CA LEU A 19 1.91 6.65 -14.72
C LEU A 19 2.95 7.57 -15.37
N ALA A 20 3.99 6.99 -15.95
CA ALA A 20 5.05 7.75 -16.60
C ALA A 20 4.65 8.34 -17.95
N ALA A 21 3.81 7.66 -18.73
CA ALA A 21 3.35 8.11 -20.03
C ALA A 21 2.45 9.35 -19.92
N ASP A 22 1.56 9.38 -18.92
CA ASP A 22 0.62 10.47 -18.69
C ASP A 22 1.11 11.49 -17.65
N ALA A 23 2.44 11.63 -17.52
CA ALA A 23 3.06 12.37 -16.42
C ALA A 23 2.50 13.79 -16.22
N ALA A 24 2.38 14.56 -17.31
CA ALA A 24 1.84 15.92 -17.27
C ALA A 24 0.36 15.97 -16.89
N LEU A 25 -0.46 15.03 -17.37
CA LEU A 25 -1.90 14.95 -17.06
C LEU A 25 -2.12 14.60 -15.58
N LEU A 26 -1.29 13.70 -15.06
CA LEU A 26 -1.38 13.17 -13.70
C LEU A 26 -0.67 14.04 -12.67
N GLY A 27 0.08 15.06 -13.11
CA GLY A 27 0.88 15.93 -12.24
C GLY A 27 2.05 15.20 -11.58
N VAL A 28 2.62 14.18 -12.23
CA VAL A 28 3.77 13.42 -11.71
C VAL A 28 5.05 13.78 -12.48
N GLU A 29 6.20 13.62 -11.84
CA GLU A 29 7.50 13.84 -12.48
C GLU A 29 8.26 12.53 -12.63
N VAL A 30 8.86 12.30 -13.80
CA VAL A 30 9.61 11.08 -14.12
C VAL A 30 11.07 11.45 -14.37
N SER A 31 11.97 10.74 -13.70
CA SER A 31 13.42 10.92 -13.87
C SER A 31 14.16 9.58 -13.85
N ARG A 32 15.42 9.62 -14.29
CA ARG A 32 16.37 8.50 -14.14
C ARG A 32 17.46 8.88 -13.15
N LEU A 33 17.73 7.99 -12.22
CA LEU A 33 18.85 8.10 -11.30
C LEU A 33 20.17 7.73 -12.03
N PRO A 34 21.34 8.12 -11.50
CA PRO A 34 22.63 7.84 -12.14
C PRO A 34 22.93 6.36 -12.42
N ASP A 35 22.33 5.45 -11.65
CA ASP A 35 22.43 3.99 -11.81
C ASP A 35 21.41 3.39 -12.79
N GLY A 36 20.64 4.24 -13.47
CA GLY A 36 19.64 3.88 -14.48
C GLY A 36 18.25 3.59 -13.93
N ALA A 37 18.08 3.50 -12.60
CA ALA A 37 16.79 3.27 -11.98
C ALA A 37 15.81 4.40 -12.32
N ARG A 38 14.53 4.05 -12.49
CA ARG A 38 13.47 5.02 -12.75
C ARG A 38 12.89 5.52 -11.43
N LEU A 39 12.74 6.83 -11.30
CA LEU A 39 12.04 7.48 -10.20
C LEU A 39 10.80 8.21 -10.73
N ILE A 40 9.64 7.88 -10.17
CA ILE A 40 8.38 8.57 -10.39
C ILE A 40 8.01 9.31 -9.10
N ASP A 41 8.09 10.63 -9.11
CA ASP A 41 7.58 11.48 -8.04
C ASP A 41 6.09 11.74 -8.27
N ALA A 42 5.25 11.15 -7.42
CA ALA A 42 3.80 11.25 -7.49
C ALA A 42 3.19 12.19 -6.42
N GLY A 43 4.01 12.87 -5.61
CA GLY A 43 3.50 13.69 -4.51
C GLY A 43 4.50 14.08 -3.42
N VAL A 44 5.81 14.06 -3.72
CA VAL A 44 6.85 14.57 -2.83
C VAL A 44 7.19 16.02 -3.17
N ARG A 45 7.58 16.28 -4.42
CA ARG A 45 7.76 17.63 -4.98
C ARG A 45 6.74 17.90 -6.07
N ALA A 46 6.44 16.89 -6.89
CA ALA A 46 5.38 16.93 -7.86
C ALA A 46 4.01 17.15 -7.19
N PRO A 47 3.06 17.87 -7.82
CA PRO A 47 1.74 18.10 -7.24
C PRO A 47 0.93 16.80 -7.07
N GLY A 48 1.13 15.84 -7.96
CA GLY A 48 0.35 14.62 -8.04
C GLY A 48 -1.12 14.89 -8.38
N SER A 49 -1.92 13.83 -8.29
CA SER A 49 -3.37 13.90 -8.46
C SER A 49 -4.04 12.73 -7.76
N ILE A 50 -5.37 12.80 -7.63
CA ILE A 50 -6.17 11.69 -7.11
C ILE A 50 -6.05 10.46 -8.04
N GLU A 51 -6.03 10.69 -9.35
CA GLU A 51 -5.85 9.62 -10.35
C GLU A 51 -4.44 9.01 -10.29
N ALA A 52 -3.39 9.82 -10.08
CA ALA A 52 -2.06 9.30 -9.81
C ALA A 52 -2.05 8.41 -8.56
N GLY A 53 -2.79 8.79 -7.51
CA GLY A 53 -2.97 7.99 -6.30
C GLY A 53 -3.73 6.68 -6.54
N ARG A 54 -4.75 6.69 -7.41
CA ARG A 54 -5.49 5.49 -7.82
C ARG A 54 -4.57 4.50 -8.55
N LEU A 55 -3.79 4.97 -9.50
CA LEU A 55 -2.79 4.17 -10.23
C LEU A 55 -1.65 3.71 -9.31
N TYR A 56 -1.20 4.55 -8.38
CA TYR A 56 -0.24 4.19 -7.33
C TYR A 56 -0.77 3.01 -6.50
N ALA A 57 -2.04 3.05 -6.10
CA ALA A 57 -2.66 1.97 -5.35
C ALA A 57 -2.77 0.66 -6.15
N GLU A 58 -3.12 0.72 -7.45
CA GLU A 58 -3.13 -0.46 -8.32
C GLU A 58 -1.71 -1.02 -8.54
N CYS A 59 -0.70 -0.16 -8.63
CA CYS A 59 0.70 -0.56 -8.61
C CYS A 59 1.07 -1.25 -7.29
N CYS A 60 0.63 -0.75 -6.14
CA CYS A 60 0.79 -1.42 -4.84
C CYS A 60 0.15 -2.80 -4.83
N LEU A 61 -1.02 -2.98 -5.46
CA LEU A 61 -1.71 -4.27 -5.62
C LEU A 61 -1.10 -5.15 -6.74
N GLY A 62 -0.06 -4.66 -7.41
CA GLY A 62 0.59 -5.26 -8.57
C GLY A 62 -0.36 -5.59 -9.72
N GLY A 63 -1.39 -4.77 -9.92
CA GLY A 63 -2.40 -4.95 -10.96
C GLY A 63 -3.32 -6.16 -10.76
N LEU A 64 -3.32 -6.80 -9.58
CA LEU A 64 -4.22 -7.89 -9.21
C LEU A 64 -5.47 -7.42 -8.45
N GLY A 65 -5.61 -6.11 -8.28
CA GLY A 65 -6.79 -5.47 -7.73
C GLY A 65 -7.19 -4.27 -8.55
N ARG A 66 -8.47 -3.90 -8.47
CA ARG A 66 -9.01 -2.70 -9.10
C ARG A 66 -9.28 -1.65 -8.04
N VAL A 67 -8.86 -0.43 -8.31
CA VAL A 67 -9.15 0.73 -7.47
C VAL A 67 -9.99 1.71 -8.27
N GLY A 68 -11.17 2.03 -7.74
CA GLY A 68 -12.06 3.07 -8.25
C GLY A 68 -12.12 4.25 -7.28
N ILE A 69 -12.40 5.44 -7.81
CA ILE A 69 -12.66 6.64 -7.03
C ILE A 69 -14.11 7.04 -7.26
N ASP A 70 -14.87 7.19 -6.19
CA ASP A 70 -16.28 7.58 -6.24
C ASP A 70 -16.62 8.47 -5.05
N THR A 71 -17.82 9.04 -5.01
CA THR A 71 -18.35 9.75 -3.85
C THR A 71 -19.34 8.89 -3.08
N ALA A 72 -19.31 8.95 -1.76
CA ALA A 72 -20.34 8.32 -0.93
C ALA A 72 -20.58 9.09 0.38
N PRO A 73 -21.79 8.98 0.95
CA PRO A 73 -22.12 9.62 2.22
C PRO A 73 -21.38 8.95 3.37
N LEU A 74 -20.87 9.77 4.29
CA LEU A 74 -20.34 9.37 5.59
C LEU A 74 -20.84 10.36 6.63
N GLY A 75 -21.75 9.91 7.50
CA GLY A 75 -22.48 10.80 8.40
C GLY A 75 -23.33 11.82 7.63
N HIS A 76 -23.09 13.10 7.87
CA HIS A 76 -23.84 14.21 7.25
C HIS A 76 -23.12 14.84 6.05
N THR A 77 -22.05 14.22 5.54
CA THR A 77 -21.23 14.78 4.46
C THR A 77 -20.95 13.72 3.39
N THR A 78 -20.68 14.16 2.17
CA THR A 78 -20.24 13.30 1.07
C THR A 78 -18.73 13.42 0.92
N PHE A 79 -18.04 12.28 0.95
CA PHE A 79 -16.59 12.22 0.75
C PHE A 79 -16.27 11.51 -0.57
N LEU A 80 -15.15 11.89 -1.19
CA LEU A 80 -14.48 11.00 -2.12
C LEU A 80 -14.01 9.75 -1.38
N GLN A 81 -14.12 8.60 -2.02
CA GLN A 81 -13.76 7.30 -1.48
C GLN A 81 -12.94 6.52 -2.49
N ALA A 82 -11.95 5.78 -2.00
CA ALA A 82 -11.31 4.72 -2.73
C ALA A 82 -12.12 3.43 -2.55
N ARG A 83 -12.51 2.80 -3.65
CA ARG A 83 -13.15 1.48 -3.68
C ARG A 83 -12.16 0.46 -4.23
N VAL A 84 -12.01 -0.66 -3.54
CA VAL A 84 -11.04 -1.71 -3.87
C VAL A 84 -11.78 -3.00 -4.10
N ALA A 85 -11.40 -3.76 -5.13
CA ALA A 85 -11.83 -5.14 -5.34
C ALA A 85 -10.61 -5.99 -5.73
N VAL A 86 -10.46 -7.15 -5.09
CA VAL A 86 -9.33 -8.08 -5.26
C VAL A 86 -9.82 -9.54 -5.25
N ASP A 87 -9.40 -10.31 -6.25
CA ASP A 87 -9.70 -11.76 -6.37
C ASP A 87 -8.53 -12.66 -5.95
N HIS A 88 -7.37 -12.05 -5.63
CA HIS A 88 -6.22 -12.74 -5.05
C HIS A 88 -5.69 -11.99 -3.83
N PRO A 89 -6.49 -11.87 -2.74
CA PRO A 89 -6.18 -10.96 -1.63
C PRO A 89 -4.83 -11.26 -0.96
N LEU A 90 -4.50 -12.54 -0.73
CA LEU A 90 -3.20 -12.91 -0.14
C LEU A 90 -2.01 -12.39 -0.96
N VAL A 91 -2.06 -12.51 -2.29
CA VAL A 91 -0.98 -12.05 -3.16
C VAL A 91 -1.00 -10.53 -3.32
N ALA A 92 -2.15 -9.97 -3.71
CA ALA A 92 -2.28 -8.55 -4.02
C ALA A 92 -2.07 -7.68 -2.77
N CYS A 93 -2.66 -8.06 -1.64
CA CYS A 93 -2.57 -7.30 -0.41
C CYS A 93 -1.30 -7.65 0.38
N MET A 94 -1.02 -8.92 0.68
CA MET A 94 0.07 -9.24 1.62
C MET A 94 1.45 -9.37 0.96
N ALA A 95 1.55 -9.98 -0.22
CA ALA A 95 2.84 -10.10 -0.92
C ALA A 95 3.29 -8.78 -1.58
N SER A 96 2.34 -7.87 -1.81
CA SER A 96 2.55 -6.64 -2.57
C SER A 96 2.13 -5.39 -1.78
N GLN A 97 0.84 -5.08 -1.64
CA GLN A 97 0.37 -3.78 -1.13
C GLN A 97 0.85 -3.47 0.29
N TYR A 98 0.85 -4.45 1.20
CA TYR A 98 1.24 -4.29 2.60
C TYR A 98 2.57 -3.56 2.72
N ALA A 99 2.61 -2.52 3.55
CA ALA A 99 3.78 -1.69 3.75
C ALA A 99 4.76 -2.34 4.74
N GLY A 100 5.14 -3.60 4.51
CA GLY A 100 5.95 -4.38 5.45
C GLY A 100 7.46 -4.17 5.33
N TRP A 101 7.96 -3.64 4.21
CA TRP A 101 9.40 -3.50 3.98
C TRP A 101 9.90 -2.13 4.41
N LYS A 102 10.46 -2.04 5.62
CA LYS A 102 11.18 -0.83 6.07
C LYS A 102 12.47 -0.66 5.27
N ILE A 103 12.54 0.40 4.46
CA ILE A 103 13.74 0.80 3.72
C ILE A 103 14.55 1.74 4.58
N GLN A 104 15.78 1.36 4.91
CA GLN A 104 16.70 2.17 5.70
C GLN A 104 18.09 2.18 5.06
N VAL A 105 18.46 3.31 4.44
CA VAL A 105 19.74 3.50 3.75
C VAL A 105 20.31 4.85 4.16
N GLY A 106 21.43 4.83 4.90
CA GLY A 106 21.98 6.06 5.50
C GLY A 106 20.94 6.76 6.38
N LYS A 107 20.57 8.00 6.01
CA LYS A 107 19.53 8.79 6.70
C LYS A 107 18.13 8.63 6.09
N PHE A 108 18.01 7.96 4.95
CA PHE A 108 16.72 7.73 4.30
C PHE A 108 15.97 6.63 5.02
N VAL A 109 14.73 6.92 5.42
CA VAL A 109 13.80 5.94 6.02
C VAL A 109 12.44 6.10 5.35
N ALA A 110 11.89 5.00 4.84
CA ALA A 110 10.56 4.97 4.26
C ALA A 110 9.93 3.59 4.40
N MET A 111 8.60 3.54 4.34
CA MET A 111 7.87 2.28 4.25
C MET A 111 7.68 1.90 2.78
N GLY A 112 8.20 0.73 2.42
CA GLY A 112 8.12 0.15 1.09
C GLY A 112 6.90 -0.75 0.95
N SER A 113 6.16 -0.55 -0.14
CA SER A 113 5.01 -1.34 -0.60
C SER A 113 5.23 -1.79 -2.05
N GLY A 114 4.42 -2.72 -2.52
CA GLY A 114 4.38 -3.17 -3.91
C GLY A 114 5.18 -4.45 -4.18
N PRO A 115 5.18 -4.91 -5.45
CA PRO A 115 5.59 -6.26 -5.79
C PRO A 115 7.03 -6.59 -5.46
N ALA A 116 7.93 -5.61 -5.47
CA ALA A 116 9.34 -5.78 -5.12
C ALA A 116 9.54 -6.45 -3.75
N ARG A 117 8.60 -6.29 -2.82
CA ARG A 117 8.59 -7.00 -1.53
C ARG A 117 8.64 -8.52 -1.69
N SER A 118 7.90 -9.06 -2.65
CA SER A 118 7.90 -10.50 -2.92
C SER A 118 9.19 -11.03 -3.55
N LEU A 119 10.03 -10.16 -4.13
CA LEU A 119 11.38 -10.53 -4.60
C LEU A 119 12.37 -10.55 -3.44
N ALA A 120 12.35 -9.50 -2.62
CA ALA A 120 13.23 -9.36 -1.47
C ALA A 120 12.91 -10.38 -0.36
N ALA A 121 11.61 -10.64 -0.14
CA ALA A 121 11.06 -11.53 0.88
C ALA A 121 11.73 -11.32 2.25
N ALA A 122 11.83 -10.05 2.68
CA ALA A 122 12.60 -9.66 3.86
C ALA A 122 11.79 -9.77 5.17
N GLU A 123 10.47 -9.89 5.09
CA GLU A 123 9.58 -9.94 6.25
C GLU A 123 9.17 -11.37 6.66
N PRO A 124 8.88 -11.61 7.95
CA PRO A 124 8.48 -12.94 8.45
C PRO A 124 7.25 -13.55 7.76
N LEU A 125 6.35 -12.73 7.19
CA LEU A 125 5.17 -13.24 6.48
C LEU A 125 5.54 -14.15 5.28
N PHE A 126 6.72 -13.98 4.69
CA PHE A 126 7.20 -14.80 3.57
C PHE A 126 7.70 -16.18 3.99
N GLU A 127 7.90 -16.41 5.29
CA GLU A 127 8.12 -17.75 5.86
C GLU A 127 6.80 -18.48 6.10
N ARG A 128 5.73 -17.72 6.42
CA ARG A 128 4.39 -18.25 6.68
C ARG A 128 3.63 -18.62 5.40
N TYR A 129 3.81 -17.87 4.33
CA TYR A 129 3.09 -18.07 3.07
C TYR A 129 4.06 -18.21 1.88
N PRO A 130 3.75 -19.05 0.88
CA PRO A 130 4.61 -19.29 -0.28
C PRO A 130 4.50 -18.15 -1.32
N LEU A 131 4.87 -16.93 -0.90
CA LEU A 131 4.68 -15.68 -1.66
C LEU A 131 5.97 -15.13 -2.26
N LYS A 132 7.13 -15.74 -1.97
CA LYS A 132 8.40 -15.35 -2.58
C LYS A 132 8.35 -15.59 -4.09
N SER A 133 8.85 -14.64 -4.86
CA SER A 133 8.79 -14.65 -6.32
C SER A 133 10.15 -14.35 -6.95
N ARG A 134 10.21 -14.41 -8.28
CA ARG A 134 11.36 -14.01 -9.10
C ARG A 134 10.86 -13.22 -10.30
N ALA A 135 11.55 -12.14 -10.66
CA ALA A 135 11.26 -11.33 -11.84
C ALA A 135 12.52 -10.60 -12.31
N GLY A 136 12.54 -10.14 -13.55
CA GLY A 136 13.65 -9.36 -14.11
C GLY A 136 13.62 -7.87 -13.76
N ALA A 137 12.55 -7.39 -13.12
CA ALA A 137 12.38 -5.99 -12.74
C ALA A 137 11.68 -5.87 -11.38
N ALA A 138 11.97 -4.78 -10.67
CA ALA A 138 11.41 -4.51 -9.34
C ALA A 138 10.68 -3.16 -9.34
N VAL A 139 9.40 -3.17 -8.95
CA VAL A 139 8.61 -1.96 -8.72
C VAL A 139 8.36 -1.84 -7.23
N LEU A 140 8.88 -0.76 -6.63
CA LEU A 140 8.72 -0.45 -5.21
C LEU A 140 8.07 0.93 -5.05
N LEU A 141 7.07 0.98 -4.20
CA LEU A 141 6.32 2.18 -3.88
C LEU A 141 6.70 2.63 -2.46
N LEU A 142 7.02 3.90 -2.30
CA LEU A 142 7.59 4.48 -1.09
C LEU A 142 6.68 5.59 -0.55
N GLU A 143 6.17 5.38 0.66
CA GLU A 143 5.55 6.48 1.41
C GLU A 143 6.66 7.29 2.08
N THR A 144 6.95 8.48 1.54
CA THR A 144 8.09 9.30 1.96
C THR A 144 7.88 10.78 1.65
N GLY A 145 8.38 11.66 2.53
CA GLY A 145 8.46 13.10 2.28
C GLY A 145 9.74 13.54 1.56
N VAL A 146 10.62 12.60 1.21
CA VAL A 146 11.92 12.85 0.57
C VAL A 146 12.11 11.89 -0.60
N LEU A 147 12.59 12.40 -1.73
CA LEU A 147 12.87 11.56 -2.91
C LEU A 147 14.04 10.61 -2.65
N PRO A 148 13.93 9.32 -3.03
CA PRO A 148 15.02 8.36 -2.92
C PRO A 148 16.13 8.66 -3.93
N GLY A 149 17.38 8.43 -3.52
CA GLY A 149 18.56 8.53 -4.39
C GLY A 149 19.04 7.18 -4.93
N PRO A 150 20.14 7.15 -5.71
CA PRO A 150 20.70 5.92 -6.29
C PRO A 150 21.12 4.89 -5.23
N GLU A 151 21.50 5.33 -4.02
CA GLU A 151 21.83 4.42 -2.92
C GLU A 151 20.62 3.56 -2.50
N VAL A 152 19.42 4.15 -2.50
CA VAL A 152 18.16 3.44 -2.20
C VAL A 152 17.81 2.49 -3.34
N ALA A 153 17.93 2.93 -4.59
CA ALA A 153 17.68 2.09 -5.75
C ALA A 153 18.63 0.88 -5.81
N GLY A 154 19.94 1.09 -5.55
CA GLY A 154 20.93 0.03 -5.45
C GLY A 154 20.65 -0.96 -4.31
N HIS A 155 20.20 -0.48 -3.14
CA HIS A 155 19.75 -1.35 -2.05
C HIS A 155 18.57 -2.24 -2.49
N VAL A 156 17.55 -1.65 -3.12
CA VAL A 156 16.38 -2.37 -3.61
C VAL A 156 16.76 -3.39 -4.69
N ALA A 157 17.60 -2.99 -5.65
CA ALA A 157 18.11 -3.86 -6.71
C ALA A 157 18.81 -5.11 -6.13
N SER A 158 19.74 -4.89 -5.21
CA SER A 158 20.50 -5.96 -4.54
C SER A 158 19.57 -6.92 -3.78
N ARG A 159 18.64 -6.38 -2.98
CA ARG A 159 17.70 -7.20 -2.21
C ARG A 159 16.72 -7.97 -3.09
N CYS A 160 16.30 -7.40 -4.22
CA CYS A 160 15.40 -8.04 -5.16
C CYS A 160 16.10 -8.99 -6.16
N GLY A 161 17.45 -8.99 -6.21
CA GLY A 161 18.21 -9.78 -7.17
C GLY A 161 18.03 -9.33 -8.62
N VAL A 162 17.87 -8.02 -8.86
CA VAL A 162 17.73 -7.43 -10.20
C VAL A 162 18.84 -6.40 -10.47
N ALA A 163 19.04 -6.04 -11.74
CA ALA A 163 19.97 -4.96 -12.08
C ALA A 163 19.44 -3.59 -11.63
N PRO A 164 20.30 -2.62 -11.23
CA PRO A 164 19.87 -1.28 -10.81
C PRO A 164 18.94 -0.57 -11.83
N GLY A 165 19.28 -0.64 -13.12
CA GLY A 165 18.45 -0.09 -14.20
C GLY A 165 17.08 -0.75 -14.39
N CYS A 166 16.82 -1.88 -13.72
CA CYS A 166 15.54 -2.59 -13.71
C CYS A 166 14.67 -2.26 -12.48
N VAL A 167 15.08 -1.27 -11.67
CA VAL A 167 14.29 -0.76 -10.54
C VAL A 167 13.43 0.42 -10.98
N THR A 168 12.16 0.40 -10.58
CA THR A 168 11.28 1.58 -10.58
C THR A 168 10.86 1.90 -9.15
N LEU A 169 11.15 3.12 -8.71
CA LEU A 169 10.71 3.68 -7.44
C LEU A 169 9.57 4.67 -7.71
N ILE A 170 8.44 4.53 -7.00
CA ILE A 170 7.32 5.47 -7.05
C ILE A 170 7.18 6.08 -5.66
N ALA A 171 7.29 7.39 -5.52
CA ALA A 171 7.32 8.06 -4.23
C ALA A 171 6.16 9.05 -4.08
N ALA A 172 5.50 9.05 -2.92
CA ALA A 172 4.51 10.05 -2.56
C ALA A 172 4.57 10.32 -1.05
N SER A 173 4.35 11.58 -0.64
CA SER A 173 4.23 11.92 0.77
C SER A 173 2.83 11.58 1.29
N THR A 174 2.70 11.23 2.57
CA THR A 174 1.42 10.85 3.22
C THR A 174 0.32 11.90 3.01
N GLY A 175 0.67 13.19 3.10
CA GLY A 175 -0.27 14.31 2.99
C GLY A 175 -0.57 14.78 1.56
N SER A 176 0.04 14.18 0.54
CA SER A 176 -0.22 14.51 -0.87
C SER A 176 -1.55 13.91 -1.36
N LEU A 177 -2.03 14.38 -2.51
CA LEU A 177 -3.22 13.80 -3.17
C LEU A 177 -3.04 12.30 -3.44
N ALA A 178 -1.87 11.91 -3.97
CA ALA A 178 -1.56 10.52 -4.24
C ALA A 178 -1.43 9.70 -2.95
N GLY A 179 -0.79 10.26 -1.92
CA GLY A 179 -0.64 9.65 -0.60
C GLY A 179 -1.98 9.35 0.08
N CYS A 180 -2.87 10.33 0.15
CA CYS A 180 -4.18 10.14 0.76
C CYS A 180 -5.04 9.12 0.00
N ALA A 181 -5.02 9.14 -1.34
CA ALA A 181 -5.76 8.19 -2.16
C ALA A 181 -5.21 6.75 -2.03
N GLN A 182 -3.88 6.56 -2.05
CA GLN A 182 -3.30 5.22 -1.93
C GLN A 182 -3.51 4.60 -0.55
N ILE A 183 -3.50 5.41 0.52
CA ILE A 183 -3.77 4.91 1.89
C ILE A 183 -5.23 4.49 2.03
N ALA A 184 -6.17 5.29 1.51
CA ALA A 184 -7.58 4.89 1.49
C ALA A 184 -7.81 3.57 0.73
N ALA A 185 -7.05 3.33 -0.33
CA ALA A 185 -7.11 2.09 -1.09
C ALA A 185 -6.50 0.85 -0.36
N ARG A 186 -6.10 0.97 0.90
CA ARG A 186 -5.58 -0.15 1.73
C ARG A 186 -6.63 -0.83 2.60
N SER A 187 -7.90 -0.44 2.52
CA SER A 187 -8.97 -1.00 3.37
C SER A 187 -9.00 -2.54 3.44
N VAL A 188 -8.85 -3.23 2.30
CA VAL A 188 -8.80 -4.70 2.29
C VAL A 188 -7.49 -5.22 2.90
N GLU A 189 -6.36 -4.58 2.61
CA GLU A 189 -5.05 -4.97 3.16
C GLU A 189 -4.99 -4.83 4.68
N THR A 190 -5.52 -3.74 5.25
CA THR A 190 -5.53 -3.55 6.70
C THR A 190 -6.39 -4.59 7.43
N ALA A 191 -7.51 -5.00 6.83
CA ALA A 191 -8.33 -6.11 7.34
C ALA A 191 -7.57 -7.44 7.27
N LEU A 192 -6.87 -7.72 6.17
CA LEU A 192 -6.05 -8.93 6.02
C LEU A 192 -4.88 -8.95 7.01
N HIS A 193 -4.19 -7.83 7.20
CA HIS A 193 -3.13 -7.71 8.18
C HIS A 193 -3.66 -7.98 9.60
N LYS A 194 -4.79 -7.39 9.97
CA LYS A 194 -5.40 -7.65 11.28
C LYS A 194 -5.83 -9.11 11.45
N LEU A 195 -6.38 -9.75 10.41
CA LEU A 195 -6.70 -11.18 10.43
C LEU A 195 -5.45 -12.05 10.64
N MET A 196 -4.33 -11.70 10.02
CA MET A 196 -3.05 -12.38 10.21
C MET A 196 -2.59 -12.34 11.67
N GLU A 197 -2.68 -11.16 12.30
CA GLU A 197 -2.35 -10.91 13.73
C GLU A 197 -3.30 -11.65 14.68
N LEU A 198 -4.56 -11.84 14.28
CA LEU A 198 -5.53 -12.65 15.01
C LEU A 198 -5.33 -14.17 14.81
N GLY A 199 -4.35 -14.59 14.01
CA GLY A 199 -4.08 -15.98 13.72
C GLY A 199 -5.01 -16.62 12.68
N PHE A 200 -5.83 -15.82 11.99
CA PHE A 200 -6.64 -16.33 10.88
C PHE A 200 -5.72 -16.72 9.71
N ASP A 201 -6.10 -17.77 9.01
CA ASP A 201 -5.38 -18.27 7.84
C ASP A 201 -5.82 -17.50 6.60
N LEU A 202 -4.92 -16.69 6.06
CA LEU A 202 -5.24 -15.85 4.92
C LEU A 202 -5.37 -16.64 3.60
N GLU A 203 -4.92 -17.90 3.52
CA GLU A 203 -5.14 -18.75 2.35
C GLU A 203 -6.63 -19.09 2.15
N ALA A 204 -7.42 -19.04 3.23
CA ALA A 204 -8.87 -19.24 3.16
C ALA A 204 -9.62 -18.07 2.50
N ILE A 205 -9.01 -16.89 2.36
CA ILE A 205 -9.67 -15.70 1.80
C ILE A 205 -9.53 -15.72 0.28
N VAL A 206 -10.66 -15.80 -0.43
CA VAL A 206 -10.69 -15.96 -1.90
C VAL A 206 -11.01 -14.69 -2.65
N ALA A 207 -11.66 -13.71 -2.02
CA ALA A 207 -11.89 -12.39 -2.58
C ALA A 207 -12.08 -11.36 -1.47
N GLY A 208 -11.88 -10.09 -1.81
CA GLY A 208 -12.09 -8.96 -0.92
C GLY A 208 -12.57 -7.73 -1.67
N ALA A 209 -13.48 -7.00 -1.06
CA ALA A 209 -13.91 -5.69 -1.53
C ALA A 209 -13.93 -4.72 -0.36
N GLY A 210 -13.53 -3.47 -0.60
CA GLY A 210 -13.50 -2.45 0.42
C GLY A 210 -13.81 -1.06 -0.11
N SER A 211 -14.21 -0.17 0.79
CA SER A 211 -14.35 1.26 0.52
C SER A 211 -13.81 2.04 1.71
N CYS A 212 -13.10 3.14 1.45
CA CYS A 212 -12.58 4.03 2.47
C CYS A 212 -12.66 5.48 2.00
N PRO A 213 -13.07 6.44 2.85
CA PRO A 213 -12.96 7.86 2.52
C PRO A 213 -11.50 8.25 2.26
N ILE A 214 -11.29 9.14 1.30
CA ILE A 214 -10.01 9.77 1.04
C ILE A 214 -9.90 10.95 1.99
N ALA A 215 -8.98 10.86 2.96
CA ALA A 215 -8.75 11.93 3.91
C ALA A 215 -8.25 13.21 3.22
N PRO A 216 -8.63 14.41 3.70
CA PRO A 216 -8.01 15.63 3.24
C PRO A 216 -6.55 15.68 3.69
N GLY A 217 -5.66 15.91 2.71
CA GLY A 217 -4.22 16.04 2.93
C GLY A 217 -3.84 17.11 3.96
N HIS A 218 -2.61 17.04 4.45
CA HIS A 218 -2.09 18.00 5.40
C HIS A 218 -0.56 18.16 5.21
N PRO A 219 0.00 19.39 5.26
CA PRO A 219 1.43 19.62 5.06
C PRO A 219 2.31 19.08 6.20
N ASP A 220 1.81 19.10 7.43
CA ASP A 220 2.46 18.40 8.57
C ASP A 220 2.29 16.88 8.41
N PRO A 221 3.39 16.11 8.25
CA PRO A 221 3.36 14.66 8.07
C PRO A 221 2.66 13.92 9.20
N LEU A 222 2.82 14.37 10.45
CA LEU A 222 2.25 13.68 11.60
C LEU A 222 0.71 13.81 11.61
N ARG A 223 0.19 14.99 11.25
CA ARG A 223 -1.25 15.21 11.08
C ARG A 223 -1.79 14.45 9.86
N ALA A 224 -1.02 14.35 8.77
CA ALA A 224 -1.42 13.58 7.60
C ALA A 224 -1.55 12.09 7.92
N ILE A 225 -0.56 11.51 8.64
CA ILE A 225 -0.62 10.13 9.14
C ILE A 225 -1.88 9.92 10.00
N GLY A 226 -2.16 10.84 10.93
CA GLY A 226 -3.36 10.78 11.76
C GLY A 226 -4.65 10.69 10.93
N ARG A 227 -4.88 11.67 10.05
CA ARG A 227 -6.09 11.75 9.22
C ARG A 227 -6.29 10.53 8.31
N THR A 228 -5.21 10.07 7.69
CA THR A 228 -5.28 8.95 6.72
C THR A 228 -5.53 7.62 7.42
N ASN A 229 -4.96 7.40 8.62
CA ASN A 229 -5.27 6.22 9.43
C ASN A 229 -6.68 6.30 10.03
N ASP A 230 -7.10 7.47 10.52
CA ASP A 230 -8.47 7.68 11.03
C ASP A 230 -9.53 7.40 9.95
N ALA A 231 -9.26 7.77 8.70
CA ALA A 231 -10.14 7.45 7.58
C ALA A 231 -10.34 5.94 7.41
N VAL A 232 -9.28 5.14 7.58
CA VAL A 232 -9.37 3.68 7.52
C VAL A 232 -10.04 3.13 8.78
N LEU A 233 -9.60 3.54 9.96
CA LEU A 233 -10.08 3.02 11.24
C LEU A 233 -11.57 3.29 11.48
N TYR A 234 -12.07 4.46 11.06
CA TYR A 234 -13.43 4.91 11.36
C TYR A 234 -14.35 4.97 10.14
N GLY A 235 -13.79 4.96 8.93
CA GLY A 235 -14.54 5.13 7.68
C GLY A 235 -14.52 3.92 6.75
N ALA A 236 -13.61 2.95 6.93
CA ALA A 236 -13.51 1.83 6.03
C ALA A 236 -14.64 0.80 6.23
N ARG A 237 -15.08 0.21 5.12
CA ARG A 237 -15.98 -0.95 5.09
C ARG A 237 -15.33 -2.01 4.23
N VAL A 238 -15.34 -3.26 4.70
CA VAL A 238 -14.68 -4.37 4.02
C VAL A 238 -15.59 -5.59 4.04
N SER A 239 -15.72 -6.23 2.88
CA SER A 239 -16.34 -7.55 2.71
C SER A 239 -15.26 -8.52 2.26
N LEU A 240 -15.17 -9.68 2.92
CA LEU A 240 -14.24 -10.75 2.58
C LEU A 240 -15.03 -12.01 2.29
N TRP A 241 -14.68 -12.70 1.22
CA TRP A 241 -15.22 -14.01 0.89
C TRP A 241 -14.19 -15.07 1.28
N THR A 242 -14.63 -16.07 2.04
CA THR A 242 -13.74 -17.10 2.58
C THR A 242 -14.24 -18.50 2.21
N ARG A 243 -13.30 -19.44 2.12
CA ARG A 243 -13.55 -20.88 2.00
C ARG A 243 -13.11 -21.56 3.28
N CYS A 244 -13.94 -21.47 4.30
CA CYS A 244 -13.71 -22.11 5.59
C CYS A 244 -15.04 -22.35 6.31
N GLU A 245 -14.99 -23.07 7.43
CA GLU A 245 -16.16 -23.28 8.29
C GLU A 245 -16.46 -22.02 9.11
N ASP A 246 -17.75 -21.74 9.34
CA ASP A 246 -18.23 -20.54 10.05
C ASP A 246 -17.57 -20.33 11.42
N ARG A 247 -17.30 -21.42 12.17
CA ARG A 247 -16.60 -21.35 13.47
C ARG A 247 -15.24 -20.65 13.42
N ARG A 248 -14.53 -20.71 12.29
CA ARG A 248 -13.23 -20.02 12.11
C ARG A 248 -13.44 -18.52 11.94
N ILE A 249 -14.55 -18.10 11.33
CA ILE A 249 -14.94 -16.70 11.16
C ILE A 249 -15.43 -16.14 12.50
N GLU A 250 -16.31 -16.86 13.19
CA GLU A 250 -16.85 -16.48 14.51
C GLU A 250 -15.73 -16.23 15.53
N ALA A 251 -14.65 -17.01 15.49
CA ALA A 251 -13.50 -16.86 16.39
C ALA A 251 -12.75 -15.51 16.24
N VAL A 252 -12.92 -14.79 15.13
CA VAL A 252 -12.16 -13.56 14.82
C VAL A 252 -13.03 -12.35 14.50
N ILE A 253 -14.29 -12.53 14.09
CA ILE A 253 -15.11 -11.47 13.50
C ILE A 253 -15.32 -10.28 14.43
N ASP A 254 -15.57 -10.50 15.73
CA ASP A 254 -15.79 -9.43 16.71
C ASP A 254 -14.50 -8.72 17.14
N ARG A 255 -13.34 -9.30 16.80
CA ARG A 255 -12.00 -8.79 17.13
C ARG A 255 -11.31 -8.10 15.94
N LEU A 256 -11.95 -8.15 14.77
CA LEU A 256 -11.41 -7.64 13.52
C LEU A 256 -11.61 -6.12 13.38
N PRO A 257 -12.79 -5.54 13.66
CA PRO A 257 -13.00 -4.09 13.55
C PRO A 257 -12.10 -3.29 14.50
N SER A 258 -11.76 -2.06 14.11
CA SER A 258 -11.01 -1.13 14.97
C SER A 258 -11.69 -0.91 16.34
N SER A 259 -13.02 -1.05 16.40
CA SER A 259 -13.83 -0.90 17.62
C SER A 259 -13.59 -1.96 18.69
N SER A 260 -12.89 -3.05 18.37
CA SER A 260 -12.48 -4.04 19.37
C SER A 260 -11.19 -3.66 20.10
N SER A 261 -10.51 -2.58 19.69
CA SER A 261 -9.31 -2.09 20.36
C SER A 261 -9.66 -1.30 21.62
N ARG A 262 -8.82 -1.40 22.65
CA ARG A 262 -8.92 -0.56 23.86
C ARG A 262 -8.75 0.94 23.57
N ASP A 263 -8.08 1.26 22.47
CA ASP A 263 -7.75 2.63 22.07
C ASP A 263 -8.79 3.23 21.10
N HIS A 264 -9.87 2.48 20.80
CA HIS A 264 -10.92 2.95 19.89
C HIS A 264 -11.60 4.23 20.39
N GLY A 265 -11.92 5.12 19.47
CA GLY A 265 -12.56 6.42 19.74
C GLY A 265 -11.55 7.57 19.92
N ARG A 266 -10.26 7.27 19.90
CA ARG A 266 -9.17 8.25 19.96
C ARG A 266 -8.61 8.55 18.56
N LEU A 267 -8.20 9.79 18.30
CA LEU A 267 -7.56 10.13 17.02
C LEU A 267 -6.18 9.47 16.93
N PHE A 268 -5.84 8.93 15.77
CA PHE A 268 -4.56 8.27 15.54
C PHE A 268 -3.37 9.23 15.75
N TYR A 269 -3.56 10.52 15.45
CA TYR A 269 -2.57 11.56 15.75
C TYR A 269 -2.18 11.61 17.24
N ASP A 270 -3.17 11.52 18.14
CA ASP A 270 -2.93 11.59 19.58
C ASP A 270 -2.25 10.32 20.08
N LEU A 271 -2.69 9.15 19.59
CA LEU A 271 -2.06 7.86 19.87
C LEU A 271 -0.58 7.83 19.45
N PHE A 272 -0.31 8.28 18.21
CA PHE A 272 1.05 8.29 17.69
C PHE A 272 1.96 9.23 18.48
N ARG A 273 1.45 10.37 18.96
CA ARG A 273 2.21 11.29 19.82
C ARG A 273 2.57 10.70 21.18
N GLU A 274 1.72 9.84 21.73
CA GLU A 274 1.97 9.19 23.02
C GLU A 274 2.98 8.05 22.91
N HIS A 275 2.90 7.24 21.85
CA HIS A 275 3.73 6.06 21.69
C HIS A 275 5.02 6.29 20.89
N GLY A 276 5.04 7.31 20.01
CA GLY A 276 6.22 7.73 19.24
C GLY A 276 6.68 6.72 18.18
N ASP A 277 5.93 5.65 17.94
CA ASP A 277 6.25 4.57 17.03
C ASP A 277 4.96 4.03 16.40
N PHE A 278 4.95 3.86 15.07
CA PHE A 278 3.80 3.36 14.31
C PHE A 278 3.41 1.93 14.71
N TYR A 279 4.39 1.14 15.18
CA TYR A 279 4.21 -0.27 15.48
C TYR A 279 3.95 -0.57 16.97
N LYS A 280 3.80 0.46 17.82
CA LYS A 280 3.56 0.31 19.26
C LYS A 280 2.17 0.73 19.69
#